data_AF-G5SFN5-F1
#
_entry.id   AF-G5SFN5-F1
#
_cell.length_a   1.000
_cell.length_b   1.000
_cell.length_c   1.000
_cell.angle_alpha   90.00
_cell.angle_beta   90.00
_cell.angle_gamma   90.00
#
_symmetry.space_group_name_H-M   'P 1'
#
loop_
_entity.id
_entity.type
_entity.pdbx_description
1 polymer ?
#
loop_
_entity_poly.entity_id
_entity_poly.type
_entity_poly.pdbx_seq_one_letter_code
_entity_poly.pdbx_strand_id
1 'polypeptide(L)' 'ITGLSPSATSQHLARMREEGLIDSQRDAQRIHYFIKNEAVNTIIATLKNLYCP' A
#
# COMPACT_ATOMS: atom_id res chain seq x y z
N ILE A 1 9.79 -4.41 -7.20
CA ILE A 1 10.14 -2.97 -7.33
C ILE A 1 9.08 -2.28 -8.17
N THR A 2 8.50 -1.18 -7.70
CA THR A 2 7.35 -0.47 -8.32
C THR A 2 7.73 0.37 -9.55
N GLY A 3 9.02 0.47 -9.88
CA GLY A 3 9.54 1.35 -10.92
C GLY A 3 9.62 2.83 -10.52
N LEU A 4 9.20 3.20 -9.30
CA LEU A 4 9.26 4.56 -8.76
C LEU A 4 10.55 4.84 -8.01
N SER A 5 10.93 6.12 -7.93
CA SER A 5 12.03 6.56 -7.07
C SER A 5 11.67 6.33 -5.58
N PRO A 6 12.68 6.22 -4.69
CA PRO A 6 12.44 6.08 -3.25
C PRO A 6 11.65 7.24 -2.65
N SER A 7 11.88 8.47 -3.11
CA SER A 7 11.15 9.65 -2.61
C SER A 7 9.69 9.65 -3.05
N ALA A 8 9.41 9.35 -4.32
CA ALA A 8 8.04 9.27 -4.84
C ALA A 8 7.27 8.15 -4.13
N THR A 9 7.88 6.98 -3.96
CA THR A 9 7.28 5.86 -3.22
C THR A 9 6.96 6.25 -1.78
N SER A 10 7.89 6.91 -1.09
CA SER A 10 7.68 7.40 0.28
C SER A 10 6.51 8.40 0.37
N GLN A 11 6.41 9.32 -0.58
CA GLN A 11 5.32 10.30 -0.64
C GLN A 11 3.95 9.64 -0.84
N HIS A 12 3.86 8.66 -1.76
CA HIS A 12 2.62 7.90 -1.95
C HIS A 12 2.23 7.12 -0.69
N LEU A 13 3.18 6.45 -0.02
CA LEU A 13 2.92 5.70 1.21
C LEU A 13 2.46 6.61 2.35
N ALA A 14 3.06 7.80 2.50
CA ALA A 14 2.65 8.77 3.50
C ALA A 14 1.19 9.22 3.29
N ARG A 15 0.85 9.59 2.05
CA ARG A 15 -0.51 10.02 1.69
C ARG A 15 -1.55 8.92 1.88
N MET A 16 -1.27 7.69 1.41
CA MET A 16 -2.19 6.56 1.60
C MET A 16 -2.42 6.22 3.08
N ARG A 17 -1.43 6.46 3.95
CA ARG A 17 -1.57 6.29 5.40
C ARG A 17 -2.42 7.40 6.02
N GLU A 18 -2.21 8.65 5.62
CA GLU A 18 -3.03 9.79 6.05
C GLU A 18 -4.51 9.61 5.65
N GLU A 19 -4.76 9.07 4.46
CA GLU A 19 -6.10 8.75 3.96
C GLU A 19 -6.69 7.45 4.58
N GLY A 20 -5.95 6.75 5.44
CA GLY A 20 -6.42 5.55 6.15
C GLY A 20 -6.55 4.29 5.29
N LEU A 21 -5.98 4.29 4.08
CA LEU A 21 -6.02 3.15 3.16
C LEU A 21 -5.07 2.03 3.61
N ILE A 22 -3.88 2.42 4.07
CA ILE A 22 -2.83 1.53 4.57
C ILE A 22 -2.42 1.92 5.98
N ASP A 23 -1.79 1.00 6.69
CA ASP A 23 -1.08 1.27 7.93
C ASP A 23 0.37 0.77 7.84
N SER A 24 1.14 1.04 8.88
CA SER A 24 2.54 0.65 8.95
C SER A 24 2.94 0.15 10.33
N GLN A 25 3.71 -0.94 10.37
CA GLN A 25 4.38 -1.43 11.57
C GLN A 25 5.88 -1.21 11.44
N ARG A 26 6.49 -0.65 12.49
CA ARG A 26 7.94 -0.49 12.56
C ARG A 26 8.57 -1.72 13.21
N ASP A 27 9.53 -2.32 12.51
CA ASP A 27 10.37 -3.41 13.00
C ASP A 27 11.84 -2.97 12.97
N ALA A 28 12.37 -2.62 14.14
CA ALA A 28 13.67 -1.96 14.31
C ALA A 28 13.84 -0.73 13.38
N GLN A 29 14.66 -0.87 12.34
CA GLN A 29 14.95 0.18 11.36
C GLN A 29 14.07 0.11 10.12
N ARG A 30 13.23 -0.93 9.99
CA ARG A 30 12.36 -1.17 8.83
C ARG A 30 10.93 -0.80 9.13
N ILE A 31 10.21 -0.38 8.10
CA ILE A 31 8.78 -0.08 8.16
C ILE A 31 8.07 -1.03 7.19
N HIS A 32 7.15 -1.82 7.71
CA HIS A 32 6.31 -2.74 6.96
C HIS A 32 4.94 -2.10 6.77
N TYR A 33 4.50 -1.98 5.51
CA TYR A 33 3.19 -1.42 5.17
C TYR A 33 2.20 -2.54 4.85
N PHE A 34 0.95 -2.35 5.24
CA PHE A 34 -0.14 -3.29 4.98
C PHE A 34 -1.46 -2.56 4.74
N ILE A 35 -2.37 -3.21 3.99
CA ILE A 35 -3.70 -2.65 3.75
C ILE A 35 -4.49 -2.67 5.06
N LYS A 36 -5.00 -1.51 5.46
CA LYS A 36 -5.82 -1.34 6.67
C LYS A 36 -7.31 -1.41 6.37
N ASN A 37 -7.70 -0.82 5.23
CA ASN A 37 -9.09 -0.67 4.86
C ASN A 37 -9.57 -1.91 4.09
N GLU A 38 -10.56 -2.63 4.63
CA GLU A 38 -11.15 -3.81 4.00
C GLU A 38 -11.75 -3.52 2.62
N ALA A 39 -12.32 -2.33 2.40
CA ALA A 39 -12.86 -1.96 1.10
C ALA A 39 -11.76 -1.88 0.02
N VAL A 40 -10.58 -1.37 0.38
CA VAL A 40 -9.41 -1.35 -0.51
C VAL A 40 -8.97 -2.78 -0.84
N ASN A 41 -8.98 -3.68 0.14
CA ASN A 41 -8.63 -5.08 -0.07
C ASN A 41 -9.58 -5.74 -1.08
N THR A 42 -10.89 -5.53 -0.93
CA THR A 42 -11.92 -6.05 -1.85
C THR A 42 -11.75 -5.52 -3.28
N ILE A 43 -11.49 -4.23 -3.43
CA ILE A 43 -11.28 -3.61 -4.75
C ILE A 43 -10.04 -4.21 -5.42
N ILE A 44 -8.91 -4.26 -4.70
CA ILE A 44 -7.65 -4.79 -5.24
C ILE A 44 -7.78 -6.27 -5.61
N ALA A 45 -8.44 -7.08 -4.77
CA ALA A 45 -8.72 -8.48 -5.07
C ALA A 45 -9.58 -8.64 -6.34
N THR A 46 -10.62 -7.82 -6.48
CA THR A 46 -11.49 -7.82 -7.67
C THR A 46 -10.70 -7.47 -8.93
N LEU A 47 -9.91 -6.39 -8.89
CA LEU A 47 -9.06 -5.99 -10.02
C LEU A 47 -8.06 -7.07 -10.38
N LYS A 48 -7.42 -7.70 -9.39
CA LYS A 48 -6.50 -8.80 -9.61
C LYS A 48 -7.19 -9.97 -10.32
N ASN A 49 -8.37 -10.38 -9.87
CA ASN A 49 -9.13 -11.47 -10.48
C ASN A 49 -9.53 -11.17 -11.93
N LEU A 50 -9.79 -9.89 -12.27
CA LEU A 50 -10.19 -9.49 -13.62
C LEU A 50 -9.01 -9.34 -14.59
N TYR A 51 -7.86 -8.87 -14.12
CA TYR A 51 -6.76 -8.44 -14.99
C TYR A 51 -5.51 -9.34 -14.90
N CYS A 52 -5.44 -10.28 -13.97
CA CYS A 52 -4.31 -11.20 -13.79
C CYS A 52 -4.79 -12.67 -13.80
N PRO A 53 -4.99 -13.28 -14.98
CA PRO A 53 -5.34 -14.69 -15.12
C PRO A 53 -4.20 -15.63 -14.69
#